data_AF-A0A7V9E7B3-F1
#
_entry.id   AF-A0A7V9E7B3-F1
#
_cell.length_a   1.000
_cell.length_b   1.000
_cell.length_c   1.000
_cell.angle_alpha   90.00
_cell.angle_beta   90.00
_cell.angle_gamma   90.00
#
_symmetry.space_group_name_H-M   'P 1'
#
loop_
_entity.id
_entity.type
_entity.pdbx_description
1 polymer ?
#
loop_
_entity_poly.entity_id
_entity_poly.type
_entity_poly.pdbx_seq_one_letter_code
_entity_poly.pdbx_strand_id
1 'polypeptide(L)'
;MAQLTLRDVASRIGMQAPSLYSYFDSKNAIYDAMFGQAWTDYLALVDKTEPTLPRDPRAALKAIARTFFDYAVADLARNQLMNLRTIPGFEPSAESYAPAVEVLERGRAHLARLGVEDPDEFDLFVALVGGLVDSQQANDPGGQRWARLLDQAMDMFADYVGLPK
;
A
#
# COMPACT_ATOMS: atom_id res chain seq x y z
N MET A 1 -2.70 4.98 20.21
CA MET A 1 -3.10 4.08 19.11
C MET A 1 -4.41 3.43 19.50
N ALA A 2 -5.48 3.66 18.74
CA ALA A 2 -6.75 2.98 19.01
C ALA A 2 -6.59 1.51 18.63
N GLN A 3 -6.56 0.63 19.61
CA GLN A 3 -6.63 -0.81 19.35
C GLN A 3 -7.99 -1.06 18.69
N LEU A 4 -7.99 -1.42 17.41
CA LEU A 4 -9.19 -1.89 16.74
C LEU A 4 -9.63 -3.15 17.48
N THR A 5 -10.70 -3.04 18.27
CA THR A 5 -11.19 -4.17 19.06
C THR A 5 -12.06 -5.05 18.17
N LEU A 6 -12.16 -6.34 18.49
CA LEU A 6 -13.06 -7.26 17.79
C LEU A 6 -14.53 -6.80 17.86
N ARG A 7 -14.86 -5.97 18.86
CA ARG A 7 -16.15 -5.31 19.00
C ARG A 7 -16.39 -4.25 17.91
N ASP A 8 -15.34 -3.52 17.52
CA ASP A 8 -15.40 -2.50 16.47
C ASP A 8 -15.55 -3.15 15.08
N VAL A 9 -14.88 -4.29 14.87
CA VAL A 9 -15.06 -5.11 13.65
C VAL A 9 -16.48 -5.68 13.59
N ALA A 10 -16.97 -6.27 14.69
CA ALA A 10 -18.32 -6.82 14.77
C ALA A 10 -19.41 -5.78 14.47
N SER A 11 -19.28 -4.60 15.09
CA SER A 11 -20.23 -3.52 14.92
C SER A 11 -20.26 -2.97 13.49
N ARG A 12 -19.15 -3.01 12.76
CA ARG A 12 -19.07 -2.52 11.37
C ARG A 12 -19.69 -3.46 10.34
N ILE A 13 -19.73 -4.77 10.62
CA ILE A 13 -20.30 -5.77 9.71
C ILE A 13 -21.68 -6.27 10.15
N GLY A 14 -22.31 -5.61 11.13
CA GLY A 14 -23.65 -5.97 11.61
C GLY A 14 -23.71 -7.30 12.36
N MET A 15 -22.59 -7.78 12.89
CA MET A 15 -22.50 -9.05 13.64
C MET A 15 -22.34 -8.81 15.15
N GLN A 16 -22.71 -9.80 15.95
CA GLN A 16 -22.45 -9.77 17.39
C GLN A 16 -20.99 -10.22 17.66
N ALA A 17 -20.30 -9.58 18.60
CA ALA A 17 -18.89 -9.89 18.90
C ALA A 17 -18.61 -11.39 19.20
N PRO A 18 -19.50 -12.16 19.87
CA PRO A 18 -19.32 -13.61 20.04
C PRO A 18 -19.37 -14.40 18.73
N SER A 19 -20.14 -13.96 17.72
CA SER A 19 -20.22 -14.63 16.41
C SER A 19 -19.00 -14.41 15.52
N LEU A 20 -18.10 -13.46 15.82
CA LEU A 20 -16.83 -13.36 15.10
C LEU A 20 -15.81 -14.41 15.56
N TYR A 21 -15.84 -14.77 16.84
CA TYR A 21 -14.96 -15.80 17.39
C TYR A 21 -15.30 -17.21 16.87
N SER A 22 -16.50 -17.43 16.33
CA SER A 22 -16.86 -18.71 15.70
C SER A 22 -16.41 -18.83 14.23
N TYR A 23 -16.04 -17.73 13.58
CA TYR A 23 -15.57 -17.72 12.19
C TYR A 23 -14.05 -17.73 12.04
N PHE A 24 -13.33 -17.38 13.11
CA PHE A 24 -11.87 -17.25 13.08
C PHE A 24 -11.25 -17.92 14.30
N ASP A 25 -10.29 -18.81 14.05
CA ASP A 25 -9.61 -19.60 15.08
C ASP A 25 -8.85 -18.74 16.11
N SER A 26 -8.52 -17.50 15.75
CA SER A 26 -7.91 -16.52 16.66
C SER A 26 -8.08 -15.08 16.17
N LYS A 27 -7.75 -14.12 17.03
CA LYS A 27 -7.65 -12.70 16.66
C LYS A 27 -6.63 -12.47 15.53
N ASN A 28 -5.56 -13.28 15.46
CA ASN A 28 -4.58 -13.21 14.38
C ASN A 28 -5.17 -13.70 13.05
N ALA A 29 -6.10 -14.65 13.06
CA ALA A 29 -6.78 -15.09 11.83
C ALA A 29 -7.66 -13.98 11.23
N ILE A 30 -8.22 -13.09 12.07
CA ILE A 30 -8.95 -11.90 11.60
C ILE A 30 -7.99 -10.89 10.98
N TYR A 31 -6.85 -10.62 11.63
CA TYR A 31 -5.83 -9.74 11.06
C TYR A 31 -5.25 -10.29 9.77
N ASP A 32 -5.08 -11.61 9.67
CA ASP A 32 -4.60 -12.29 8.46
C ASP A 32 -5.57 -12.09 7.30
N ALA A 33 -6.86 -12.38 7.51
CA ALA A 33 -7.88 -12.18 6.49
C ALA A 33 -8.01 -10.70 6.08
N MET A 34 -7.95 -9.76 7.04
CA MET A 34 -7.98 -8.33 6.73
C MET A 34 -6.74 -7.89 5.94
N PHE A 35 -5.57 -8.43 6.26
CA PHE A 35 -4.32 -8.17 5.54
C PHE A 35 -4.43 -8.67 4.09
N GLY A 36 -4.84 -9.93 3.92
CA GLY A 36 -5.00 -10.55 2.60
C GLY A 36 -6.03 -9.81 1.75
N GLN A 37 -7.17 -9.42 2.32
CA GLN A 37 -8.19 -8.63 1.62
C GLN A 37 -7.64 -7.27 1.19
N ALA A 38 -6.91 -6.57 2.06
CA ALA A 38 -6.39 -5.23 1.76
C ALA A 38 -5.40 -5.23 0.59
N TRP A 39 -4.53 -6.24 0.49
CA TRP A 39 -3.62 -6.39 -0.66
C TRP A 39 -4.32 -6.94 -1.90
N THR A 40 -5.31 -7.83 -1.75
CA THR A 40 -6.14 -8.30 -2.87
C THR A 40 -6.90 -7.13 -3.52
N ASP A 41 -7.48 -6.25 -2.72
CA ASP A 41 -8.18 -5.05 -3.19
C ASP A 41 -7.22 -4.10 -3.92
N TYR A 42 -6.00 -3.93 -3.41
CA TYR A 42 -4.99 -3.12 -4.08
C TYR A 42 -4.52 -3.77 -5.39
N LEU A 43 -4.31 -5.09 -5.41
CA LEU A 43 -3.97 -5.83 -6.63
C LEU A 43 -5.04 -5.68 -7.71
N ALA A 44 -6.33 -5.73 -7.32
CA ALA A 44 -7.44 -5.48 -8.23
C ALA A 44 -7.50 -4.02 -8.73
N LEU A 45 -7.00 -3.06 -7.96
CA LEU A 45 -6.79 -1.69 -8.42
C LEU A 45 -5.64 -1.63 -9.43
N VAL A 46 -4.51 -2.29 -9.14
CA VAL A 46 -3.37 -2.40 -10.06
C VAL A 46 -3.83 -2.97 -11.41
N ASP A 47 -4.60 -4.06 -11.42
CA ASP A 47 -5.16 -4.67 -12.63
C ASP A 47 -5.96 -3.71 -13.50
N LYS A 48 -6.69 -2.77 -12.88
CA LYS A 48 -7.48 -1.76 -13.61
C LYS A 48 -6.61 -0.63 -14.12
N THR A 49 -5.58 -0.25 -13.36
CA THR A 49 -4.74 0.92 -13.68
C THR A 49 -3.65 0.59 -14.70
N GLU A 50 -3.06 -0.60 -14.65
CA GLU A 50 -1.92 -0.99 -15.49
C GLU A 50 -2.15 -0.81 -16.99
N PRO A 51 -3.30 -1.24 -17.58
CA PRO A 51 -3.54 -1.06 -19.01
C PRO A 51 -3.64 0.40 -19.44
N THR A 52 -3.82 1.31 -18.47
CA THR A 52 -4.02 2.75 -18.71
C THR A 52 -2.80 3.60 -18.34
N LEU A 53 -1.69 2.97 -17.91
CA LEU A 53 -0.47 3.69 -17.57
C LEU A 53 0.05 4.48 -18.79
N PRO A 54 0.51 5.73 -18.58
CA PRO A 54 1.15 6.51 -19.64
C PRO A 54 2.32 5.77 -20.30
N ARG A 55 2.56 6.05 -21.58
CA ARG A 55 3.77 5.57 -22.29
C ARG A 55 5.02 6.37 -21.93
N ASP A 56 4.83 7.61 -21.51
CA ASP A 56 5.93 8.45 -21.05
C ASP A 56 6.47 7.93 -19.70
N PRO A 57 7.79 7.65 -19.58
CA PRO A 57 8.33 7.03 -18.37
C PRO A 57 8.10 7.82 -17.08
N ARG A 58 8.22 9.16 -17.13
CA ARG A 58 8.03 10.00 -15.94
C ARG A 58 6.56 10.08 -15.54
N ALA A 59 5.66 10.21 -16.52
CA ALA A 59 4.23 10.18 -16.27
C ALA A 59 3.78 8.80 -15.74
N ALA A 60 4.34 7.70 -16.24
CA ALA A 60 4.07 6.36 -15.73
C ALA A 60 4.53 6.18 -14.28
N LEU A 61 5.76 6.59 -13.96
CA LEU A 61 6.30 6.59 -12.60
C LEU A 61 5.38 7.37 -11.64
N LYS A 62 4.97 8.58 -12.02
CA LYS A 62 4.05 9.42 -11.24
C LYS A 62 2.69 8.75 -11.05
N ALA A 63 2.14 8.13 -12.08
CA ALA A 63 0.86 7.43 -12.01
C ALA A 63 0.93 6.22 -11.05
N ILE A 64 2.01 5.43 -11.11
CA ILE A 64 2.23 4.30 -10.19
C ILE A 64 2.32 4.79 -8.74
N ALA A 65 3.16 5.80 -8.48
CA ALA A 65 3.33 6.38 -7.16
C ALA A 65 2.01 6.96 -6.61
N ARG A 66 1.26 7.68 -7.45
CA ARG A 66 -0.03 8.27 -7.10
C ARG A 66 -1.06 7.21 -6.73
N THR A 67 -1.13 6.13 -7.51
CA THR A 67 -2.08 5.03 -7.28
C THR A 67 -1.87 4.40 -5.90
N PHE A 68 -0.62 4.11 -5.53
CA PHE A 68 -0.32 3.59 -4.19
C PHE A 68 -0.57 4.63 -3.10
N PHE A 69 -0.09 5.87 -3.29
CA PHE A 69 -0.24 6.94 -2.32
C PHE A 69 -1.70 7.17 -1.97
N ASP A 70 -2.57 7.35 -2.98
CA ASP A 70 -3.99 7.63 -2.79
C ASP A 70 -4.70 6.45 -2.09
N TYR A 71 -4.36 5.21 -2.46
CA TYR A 71 -4.89 4.03 -1.79
C TYR A 71 -4.46 3.96 -0.32
N ALA A 72 -3.19 4.22 -0.03
CA ALA A 72 -2.64 4.12 1.32
C ALA A 72 -3.20 5.22 2.24
N VAL A 73 -3.28 6.48 1.78
CA VAL A 73 -3.76 7.59 2.62
C VAL A 73 -5.28 7.58 2.84
N ALA A 74 -6.05 6.87 2.01
CA ALA A 74 -7.50 6.77 2.14
C ALA A 74 -7.96 6.06 3.42
N ASP A 75 -7.15 5.17 3.99
CA ASP A 75 -7.47 4.47 5.24
C ASP A 75 -6.19 4.19 6.05
N LEU A 76 -6.04 4.90 7.16
CA LEU A 76 -4.90 4.77 8.08
C LEU A 76 -4.77 3.35 8.66
N ALA A 77 -5.89 2.75 9.11
CA ALA A 77 -5.85 1.45 9.76
C ALA A 77 -5.48 0.35 8.77
N ARG A 78 -6.00 0.45 7.54
CA ARG A 78 -5.63 -0.44 6.44
C ARG A 78 -4.15 -0.30 6.10
N ASN A 79 -3.65 0.93 5.93
CA ASN A 79 -2.23 1.14 5.63
C ASN A 79 -1.30 0.59 6.72
N GLN A 80 -1.63 0.83 8.00
CA GLN A 80 -0.87 0.30 9.13
C GLN A 80 -0.82 -1.23 9.13
N LEU A 81 -1.93 -1.89 8.83
CA LEU A 81 -1.98 -3.35 8.74
C LEU A 81 -1.15 -3.87 7.55
N MET A 82 -1.21 -3.21 6.40
CA MET A 82 -0.50 -3.62 5.18
C MET A 82 1.02 -3.44 5.28
N ASN A 83 1.47 -2.31 5.82
CA ASN A 83 2.84 -1.81 5.60
C ASN A 83 3.67 -1.67 6.87
N LEU A 84 3.08 -1.80 8.07
CA LEU A 84 3.79 -1.65 9.34
C LEU A 84 3.61 -2.88 10.24
N ARG A 85 4.56 -3.09 11.15
CA ARG A 85 4.51 -4.14 12.17
C ARG A 85 3.82 -3.65 13.46
N THR A 86 2.60 -3.12 13.34
CA THR A 86 1.89 -2.48 14.46
C THR A 86 1.26 -3.45 15.47
N ILE A 87 1.12 -4.73 15.11
CA ILE A 87 0.49 -5.76 15.94
C ILE A 87 1.59 -6.74 16.42
N PRO A 88 1.96 -6.73 17.71
CA PRO A 88 2.99 -7.63 18.24
C PRO A 88 2.66 -9.10 18.02
N GLY A 89 3.60 -9.86 17.47
CA GLY A 89 3.46 -11.31 17.25
C GLY A 89 2.48 -11.71 16.15
N PHE A 90 1.97 -10.76 15.36
CA PHE A 90 1.22 -11.07 14.15
C PHE A 90 2.16 -11.16 12.94
N GLU A 91 2.05 -12.27 12.21
CA GLU A 91 2.65 -12.48 10.90
C GLU A 91 1.55 -12.97 9.95
N PRO A 92 1.42 -12.39 8.74
CA PRO A 92 0.46 -12.89 7.78
C PRO A 92 0.86 -14.30 7.32
N SER A 93 -0.13 -15.13 7.05
CA SER A 93 0.05 -16.42 6.40
C SER A 93 0.61 -16.23 4.98
N ALA A 94 1.25 -17.26 4.44
CA ALA A 94 1.77 -17.21 3.08
C ALA A 94 0.67 -16.93 2.04
N GLU A 95 -0.54 -17.44 2.27
CA GLU A 95 -1.72 -17.21 1.41
C GLU A 95 -2.14 -15.74 1.44
N SER A 96 -2.33 -15.17 2.63
CA SER A 96 -2.69 -13.76 2.79
C SER A 96 -1.58 -12.80 2.36
N TYR A 97 -0.32 -13.25 2.37
CA TYR A 97 0.83 -12.46 1.92
C TYR A 97 1.06 -12.49 0.40
N ALA A 98 0.57 -13.51 -0.30
CA ALA A 98 0.82 -13.69 -1.74
C ALA A 98 0.41 -12.48 -2.61
N PRO A 99 -0.74 -11.80 -2.39
CA PRO A 99 -1.10 -10.62 -3.17
C PRO A 99 -0.13 -9.45 -2.98
N ALA A 100 0.46 -9.28 -1.79
CA ALA A 100 1.45 -8.25 -1.53
C ALA A 100 2.75 -8.50 -2.32
N VAL A 101 3.19 -9.76 -2.36
CA VAL A 101 4.35 -10.18 -3.16
C VAL A 101 4.12 -9.92 -4.64
N GLU A 102 2.95 -10.31 -5.17
CA GLU A 102 2.60 -10.07 -6.58
C GLU A 102 2.61 -8.58 -6.93
N VAL A 103 2.05 -7.73 -6.07
CA VAL A 103 2.07 -6.27 -6.26
C VAL A 103 3.51 -5.75 -6.31
N LEU A 104 4.38 -6.21 -5.41
CA LEU A 104 5.78 -5.77 -5.35
C LEU A 104 6.54 -6.17 -6.62
N GLU A 105 6.39 -7.43 -7.05
CA GLU A 105 7.02 -7.95 -8.27
C GLU A 105 6.52 -7.25 -9.53
N ARG A 106 5.21 -6.97 -9.63
CA ARG A 106 4.66 -6.17 -10.74
C ARG A 106 5.19 -4.75 -10.72
N GLY A 107 5.26 -4.12 -9.54
CA GLY A 107 5.86 -2.80 -9.37
C GLY A 107 7.30 -2.76 -9.88
N ARG A 108 8.12 -3.76 -9.48
CA ARG A 108 9.51 -3.91 -9.92
C ARG A 108 9.60 -4.08 -11.44
N ALA A 109 8.77 -4.96 -11.99
CA ALA A 109 8.72 -5.19 -13.44
C ALA A 109 8.31 -3.95 -14.24
N HIS A 110 7.40 -3.11 -13.71
CA HIS A 110 7.05 -1.85 -14.35
C HIS A 110 8.21 -0.87 -14.31
N LEU A 111 8.81 -0.63 -13.15
CA LEU A 111 9.94 0.29 -13.03
C LEU A 111 11.12 -0.12 -13.93
N ALA A 112 11.40 -1.42 -14.04
CA ALA A 112 12.38 -1.96 -14.99
C ALA A 112 12.04 -1.61 -16.45
N ARG A 113 10.77 -1.73 -16.87
CA ARG A 113 10.33 -1.32 -18.22
C ARG A 113 10.47 0.17 -18.47
N LEU A 114 10.49 1.00 -17.43
CA LEU A 114 10.75 2.44 -17.55
C LEU A 114 12.25 2.74 -17.67
N GLY A 115 13.13 1.80 -17.31
CA GLY A 115 14.59 1.93 -17.31
C GLY A 115 15.23 1.86 -15.92
N VAL A 116 14.46 1.54 -14.87
CA VAL A 116 14.94 1.42 -13.47
C VAL A 116 15.14 -0.06 -13.15
N GLU A 117 16.29 -0.59 -13.52
CA GLU A 117 16.61 -2.03 -13.41
C GLU A 117 17.32 -2.40 -12.10
N ASP A 118 17.94 -1.44 -11.42
CA ASP A 118 18.66 -1.68 -10.17
C ASP A 118 17.67 -1.97 -9.02
N PRO A 119 17.80 -3.13 -8.33
CA PRO A 119 16.97 -3.44 -7.17
C PRO A 119 16.99 -2.38 -6.07
N ASP A 120 18.13 -1.73 -5.85
CA ASP A 120 18.29 -0.70 -4.81
C ASP A 120 17.50 0.57 -5.17
N GLU A 121 17.43 0.92 -6.47
CA GLU A 121 16.62 2.04 -6.96
C GLU A 121 15.12 1.79 -6.78
N PHE A 122 14.67 0.55 -6.98
CA PHE A 122 13.30 0.17 -6.69
C PHE A 122 12.97 0.29 -5.20
N ASP A 123 13.86 -0.17 -4.33
CA ASP A 123 13.67 -0.07 -2.88
C ASP A 123 13.68 1.40 -2.41
N LEU A 124 14.49 2.26 -3.02
CA LEU A 124 14.46 3.72 -2.82
C LEU A 124 13.12 4.33 -3.25
N PHE A 125 12.57 3.92 -4.40
CA PHE A 125 11.23 4.34 -4.83
C PHE A 125 10.16 3.98 -3.79
N VAL A 126 10.16 2.73 -3.32
CA VAL A 126 9.24 2.26 -2.28
C VAL A 126 9.38 3.10 -1.00
N ALA A 127 10.62 3.34 -0.55
CA ALA A 127 10.90 4.13 0.64
C ALA A 127 10.43 5.60 0.50
N LEU A 128 10.63 6.21 -0.66
CA LEU A 128 10.20 7.59 -0.93
C LEU A 128 8.67 7.72 -0.90
N VAL A 129 7.96 6.83 -1.60
CA VAL A 129 6.49 6.87 -1.62
C VAL A 129 5.92 6.53 -0.24
N GLY A 130 6.44 5.50 0.43
CA GLY A 130 6.05 5.13 1.80
C GLY A 130 6.28 6.25 2.80
N GLY A 131 7.44 6.92 2.74
CA GLY A 131 7.74 8.06 3.62
C GLY A 131 6.81 9.25 3.42
N LEU A 132 6.35 9.51 2.18
CA LEU A 132 5.35 10.54 1.91
C LEU A 132 3.97 10.15 2.44
N VAL A 133 3.56 8.88 2.29
CA VAL A 133 2.32 8.34 2.88
C VAL A 133 2.34 8.51 4.39
N ASP A 134 3.40 8.06 5.06
CA ASP A 134 3.55 8.15 6.51
C ASP A 134 3.53 9.61 6.97
N SER A 135 4.20 10.49 6.23
CA SER A 135 4.21 11.92 6.54
C SER A 135 2.83 12.56 6.39
N GLN A 136 2.04 12.18 5.38
CA GLN A 136 0.64 12.62 5.20
C GLN A 136 -0.23 12.13 6.35
N GLN A 137 -0.16 10.84 6.67
CA GLN A 137 -0.96 10.22 7.71
C GLN A 137 -0.61 10.73 9.12
N ALA A 138 0.65 11.04 9.40
CA ALA A 138 1.07 11.52 10.70
C ALA A 138 0.79 13.02 10.91
N ASN A 139 0.93 13.84 9.87
CA ASN A 139 1.01 15.31 10.03
C ASN A 139 -0.14 16.09 9.38
N ASP A 140 -0.90 15.49 8.47
CA ASP A 140 -2.00 16.16 7.77
C ASP A 140 -3.11 15.16 7.37
N PRO A 141 -3.72 14.41 8.30
CA PRO A 141 -4.73 13.40 7.95
C PRO A 141 -5.92 14.01 7.20
N GLY A 142 -6.24 13.48 6.01
CA GLY A 142 -7.32 14.00 5.15
C GLY A 142 -6.98 15.29 4.38
N GLY A 143 -5.79 15.86 4.60
CA GLY A 143 -5.28 17.00 3.85
C GLY A 143 -4.50 16.60 2.60
N GLN A 144 -3.69 17.54 2.10
CA GLN A 144 -2.99 17.42 0.81
C GLN A 144 -1.52 17.88 0.88
N ARG A 145 -1.01 18.18 2.08
CA ARG A 145 0.31 18.81 2.28
C ARG A 145 1.45 18.01 1.64
N TRP A 146 1.41 16.69 1.70
CA TRP A 146 2.42 15.80 1.13
C TRP A 146 1.98 15.22 -0.20
N ALA A 147 0.68 15.00 -0.40
CA ALA A 147 0.11 14.59 -1.68
C ALA A 147 0.54 15.52 -2.84
N ARG A 148 0.56 16.84 -2.59
CA ARG A 148 1.00 17.86 -3.56
C ARG A 148 2.50 17.82 -3.88
N LEU A 149 3.32 17.12 -3.08
CA LEU A 149 4.77 17.02 -3.26
C LEU A 149 5.18 15.75 -4.01
N LEU A 150 4.27 14.78 -4.15
CA LEU A 150 4.58 13.48 -4.75
C LEU A 150 5.12 13.62 -6.18
N ASP A 151 4.53 14.48 -7.01
CA ASP A 151 5.00 14.69 -8.39
C ASP A 151 6.43 15.25 -8.41
N GLN A 152 6.74 16.21 -7.54
CA GLN A 152 8.09 16.76 -7.39
C GLN A 152 9.08 15.71 -6.89
N ALA A 153 8.69 14.87 -5.93
CA ALA A 153 9.53 13.79 -5.43
C ALA A 153 9.81 12.75 -6.52
N MET A 154 8.81 12.43 -7.36
CA MET A 154 8.99 11.53 -8.49
C MET A 154 9.83 12.14 -9.60
N ASP A 155 9.77 13.45 -9.82
CA ASP A 155 10.70 14.13 -10.73
C ASP A 155 12.15 14.09 -10.21
N MET A 156 12.36 14.30 -8.91
CA MET A 156 13.69 14.15 -8.29
C MET A 156 14.23 12.73 -8.40
N PHE A 157 13.38 11.72 -8.15
CA PHE A 157 13.76 10.32 -8.33
C PHE A 157 14.07 10.01 -9.81
N ALA A 158 13.21 10.45 -10.73
CA ALA A 158 13.41 10.27 -12.17
C ALA A 158 14.71 10.92 -12.69
N ASP A 159 15.08 12.09 -12.15
CA ASP A 159 16.38 12.72 -12.43
C ASP A 159 17.55 11.89 -11.87
N TYR A 160 17.41 11.34 -10.66
CA TYR A 160 18.42 10.49 -10.02
C TYR A 160 18.70 9.20 -10.82
N VAL A 161 17.64 8.51 -11.27
CA VAL A 161 17.76 7.26 -12.06
C VAL A 161 17.93 7.50 -13.57
N GLY A 162 18.01 8.76 -14.01
CA GLY A 162 18.27 9.10 -15.42
C GLY A 162 17.12 8.82 -16.40
N LEU A 163 15.86 8.82 -15.95
CA LEU A 163 14.72 8.68 -16.85
C LEU A 163 14.60 9.89 -17.81
N PRO A 164 14.27 9.67 -19.10
CA PRO A 164 14.13 10.75 -20.07
C PRO A 164 13.01 11.72 -19.67
N LYS A 165 13.12 12.98 -20.13
CA LYS A 165 12.10 14.02 -19.96
C LYS A 165 11.07 14.02 -21.08
#